data_AF-A0A960UYW0-F1
#
_entry.id   AF-A0A960UYW0-F1
#
_cell.length_a   1.000
_cell.length_b   1.000
_cell.length_c   1.000
_cell.angle_alpha   90.00
_cell.angle_beta   90.00
_cell.angle_gamma   90.00
#
_symmetry.space_group_name_H-M   'P 1'
#
loop_
_entity.id
_entity.type
_entity.pdbx_description
1 polymer ?
#
loop_
_entity_poly.entity_id
_entity_poly.type
_entity_poly.pdbx_seq_one_letter_code
_entity_poly.pdbx_strand_id
1 'polypeptide(L)'
;MPQAEIDRLAAEARRDSGADWKRWGPYLAERQWGTVREDYSSDGRPWLHFTYEEAVWRTYRWGEDGMLGITDRKCRLCFAPALWNGVDPILKERFFGLTGPE
;
A
#
# COMPACT_ATOMS: atom_id res chain seq x y z
N MET A 1 -17.28 -23.03 8.14
CA MET A 1 -16.53 -22.00 8.88
C MET A 1 -16.44 -22.43 10.34
N PRO A 2 -15.28 -22.32 11.01
CA PRO A 2 -15.16 -22.66 12.44
C PRO A 2 -16.10 -21.81 13.30
N GLN A 3 -16.69 -22.37 14.37
CA GLN A 3 -17.63 -21.65 15.25
C GLN A 3 -17.04 -20.35 15.81
N ALA A 4 -15.77 -20.38 16.22
CA ALA A 4 -15.06 -19.20 16.72
C ALA A 4 -15.02 -18.03 15.71
N GLU A 5 -14.96 -18.32 14.40
CA GLU A 5 -14.98 -17.28 13.38
C GLU A 5 -16.36 -16.66 13.21
N ILE A 6 -17.42 -17.48 13.29
CA ILE A 6 -18.81 -17.01 13.25
C ILE A 6 -19.08 -16.08 14.44
N ASP A 7 -18.66 -16.49 15.65
CA ASP A 7 -18.85 -15.71 16.86
C ASP A 7 -18.09 -14.37 16.78
N ARG A 8 -16.84 -14.41 16.28
CA ARG A 8 -15.99 -13.23 16.08
C ARG A 8 -16.59 -12.24 15.07
N LEU A 9 -17.16 -12.74 13.97
CA LEU A 9 -17.85 -11.90 12.97
C LEU A 9 -19.15 -11.32 13.51
N ALA A 10 -19.93 -12.10 14.27
CA ALA A 10 -21.18 -11.64 14.86
C ALA A 10 -20.94 -10.55 15.93
N ALA A 11 -19.89 -10.69 16.74
CA ALA A 11 -19.49 -9.68 17.73
C ALA A 11 -19.04 -8.36 17.07
N GLU A 12 -18.30 -8.46 15.96
CA GLU A 12 -17.91 -7.27 15.17
C GLU A 12 -19.12 -6.59 14.53
N ALA A 13 -20.06 -7.35 13.96
CA ALA A 13 -21.28 -6.82 13.36
C ALA A 13 -22.16 -6.07 14.38
N ARG A 14 -22.24 -6.57 15.63
CA ARG A 14 -22.93 -5.89 16.73
C ARG A 14 -22.15 -4.74 17.35
N ARG A 15 -20.87 -4.57 16.99
CA ARG A 15 -19.91 -3.62 17.60
C ARG A 15 -19.77 -3.84 19.10
N ASP A 16 -19.69 -5.11 19.51
CA ASP A 16 -19.45 -5.48 20.90
C ASP A 16 -18.12 -4.86 21.38
N SER A 17 -18.06 -4.44 22.65
CA SER A 17 -16.84 -3.85 23.22
C SER A 17 -15.69 -4.85 23.13
N GLY A 18 -14.55 -4.44 22.56
CA GLY A 18 -13.40 -5.32 22.31
C GLY A 18 -13.43 -6.11 20.99
N ALA A 19 -14.51 -6.03 20.20
CA ALA A 19 -14.62 -6.74 18.91
C ALA A 19 -14.01 -5.98 17.71
N ASP A 20 -13.15 -4.99 17.94
CA ASP A 20 -12.53 -4.09 16.95
C ASP A 20 -11.30 -4.71 16.24
N TRP A 21 -11.26 -6.03 16.05
CA TRP A 21 -10.09 -6.73 15.51
C TRP A 21 -9.76 -6.35 14.05
N LYS A 22 -10.76 -5.92 13.26
CA LYS A 22 -10.58 -5.37 11.90
C LYS A 22 -10.10 -3.91 11.89
N ARG A 23 -9.82 -3.31 13.06
CA ARG A 23 -9.41 -1.91 13.12
C ARG A 23 -8.08 -1.66 12.41
N TRP A 24 -7.16 -2.62 12.47
CA TRP A 24 -5.86 -2.58 11.81
C TRP A 24 -5.68 -3.83 10.97
N GLY A 25 -5.11 -3.69 9.79
CA GLY A 25 -4.86 -4.83 8.92
C GLY A 25 -4.05 -4.45 7.68
N PRO A 26 -3.75 -5.44 6.82
CA PRO A 26 -3.04 -5.25 5.56
C PRO A 26 -3.99 -4.68 4.50
N TYR A 27 -4.54 -3.50 4.76
CA TYR A 27 -5.45 -2.80 3.84
C TYR A 27 -4.72 -1.78 2.96
N LEU A 28 -3.40 -1.63 3.15
CA LEU A 28 -2.57 -0.74 2.36
C LEU A 28 -2.29 -1.38 1.00
N ALA A 29 -2.50 -0.62 -0.08
CA ALA A 29 -2.18 -1.10 -1.42
C ALA A 29 -0.66 -1.03 -1.66
N GLU A 30 -0.05 -2.11 -2.14
CA GLU A 30 1.40 -2.19 -2.43
C GLU A 30 1.72 -1.81 -3.90
N ARG A 31 1.06 -0.77 -4.43
CA ARG A 31 0.93 -0.58 -5.89
C ARG A 31 1.44 0.76 -6.42
N GLN A 32 2.24 1.53 -5.71
CA GLN A 32 2.65 2.85 -6.20
C GLN A 32 4.00 2.83 -6.92
N TRP A 33 3.94 2.55 -8.21
CA TRP A 33 4.89 3.03 -9.21
C TRP A 33 4.27 2.86 -10.60
N GLY A 34 4.38 3.89 -11.46
CA GLY A 34 3.87 3.83 -12.83
C GLY A 34 2.36 3.61 -12.97
N THR A 35 1.57 4.07 -12.00
CA THR A 35 0.11 3.89 -12.05
C THR A 35 -0.54 4.90 -12.99
N VAL A 36 -1.60 4.48 -13.69
CA VAL A 36 -2.42 5.37 -14.54
C VAL A 36 -2.99 6.56 -13.74
N ARG A 37 -3.18 6.41 -12.43
CA ARG A 37 -3.71 7.49 -11.56
C ARG A 37 -2.71 8.61 -11.31
N GLU A 38 -1.41 8.33 -11.46
CA GLU A 38 -0.33 9.32 -11.34
C GLU A 38 0.19 9.77 -12.70
N ASP A 39 -0.50 9.40 -13.79
CA ASP A 39 -0.11 9.80 -15.12
C ASP A 39 -0.54 11.26 -15.41
N TYR A 40 0.44 12.14 -15.52
CA TYR A 40 0.25 13.51 -16.00
C TYR A 40 0.92 13.72 -17.37
N SER A 41 1.30 12.64 -18.06
CA SER A 41 1.84 12.71 -19.41
C SER A 41 0.78 13.19 -20.39
N SER A 42 1.22 13.90 -21.43
CA SER A 42 0.32 14.34 -22.51
C SER A 42 -0.04 13.19 -23.47
N ASP A 43 0.64 12.06 -23.38
CA ASP A 43 0.59 10.94 -24.34
C ASP A 43 0.19 9.60 -23.73
N GLY A 44 -0.20 9.57 -22.44
CA GLY A 44 -0.71 8.37 -21.76
C GLY A 44 0.36 7.32 -21.48
N ARG A 45 1.60 7.74 -21.23
CA ARG A 45 2.75 6.86 -20.96
C ARG A 45 3.22 7.01 -19.50
N PRO A 46 2.48 6.43 -18.53
CA PRO A 46 2.73 6.63 -17.09
C PRO A 46 4.13 6.19 -16.66
N TRP A 47 4.62 5.06 -17.19
CA TRP A 47 5.92 4.50 -16.86
C TRP A 47 7.11 5.32 -17.39
N LEU A 48 6.89 6.11 -18.46
CA LEU A 48 7.91 7.02 -19.01
C LEU A 48 7.86 8.41 -18.37
N HIS A 49 6.68 8.83 -17.91
CA HIS A 49 6.49 10.13 -17.29
C HIS A 49 6.77 10.13 -15.79
N PHE A 50 6.49 9.03 -15.10
CA PHE A 50 6.81 8.86 -13.69
C PHE A 50 7.81 7.73 -13.53
N THR A 51 9.08 8.11 -13.67
CA THR A 51 10.22 7.20 -13.65
C THR A 51 10.41 6.56 -12.27
N TYR A 52 11.19 5.48 -12.23
CA TYR A 52 11.56 4.85 -10.97
C TYR A 52 12.31 5.81 -10.05
N GLU A 53 13.25 6.57 -10.62
CA GLU A 53 14.07 7.52 -9.88
C GLU A 53 13.20 8.58 -9.20
N GLU A 54 12.16 9.05 -9.88
CA GLU A 54 11.17 9.96 -9.31
C GLU A 54 10.32 9.30 -8.22
N ALA A 55 9.96 8.02 -8.35
CA ALA A 55 9.14 7.30 -7.38
C ALA A 55 9.77 7.25 -5.96
N VAL A 56 11.09 7.42 -5.86
CA VAL A 56 11.82 7.46 -4.58
C VAL A 56 11.61 8.76 -3.81
N TRP A 57 11.38 9.89 -4.49
CA TRP A 57 11.36 11.21 -3.83
C TRP A 57 10.13 12.06 -4.15
N ARG A 58 9.35 11.70 -5.17
CA ARG A 58 8.15 12.43 -5.57
C ARG A 58 6.96 11.98 -4.73
N THR A 59 6.23 12.96 -4.20
CA THR A 59 5.00 12.69 -3.45
C THR A 59 3.88 12.25 -4.38
N TYR A 60 3.31 11.08 -4.08
CA TYR A 60 2.11 10.55 -4.73
C TYR A 60 0.87 11.34 -4.29
N ARG A 61 -0.08 11.55 -5.21
CA ARG A 61 -1.29 12.35 -4.97
C ARG A 61 -2.55 11.50 -4.85
N TRP A 62 -2.60 10.36 -5.55
CA TRP A 62 -3.82 9.59 -5.78
C TRP A 62 -3.76 8.16 -5.24
N GLY A 63 -2.89 7.90 -4.28
CA GLY A 63 -3.05 6.75 -3.40
C GLY A 63 -1.91 6.60 -2.40
N GLU A 64 -1.96 5.46 -1.74
CA GLU A 64 -1.03 5.06 -0.69
C GLU A 64 -0.13 3.91 -1.15
N ASP A 65 1.04 3.77 -0.53
CA ASP A 65 1.93 2.64 -0.73
C ASP A 65 2.68 2.25 0.53
N GLY A 66 3.14 1.01 0.54
CA GLY A 66 4.07 0.51 1.52
C GLY A 66 4.16 -1.00 1.43
N MET A 67 5.36 -1.50 1.14
CA MET A 67 5.67 -2.93 1.13
C MET A 67 5.29 -3.56 2.47
N LEU A 68 4.45 -4.59 2.47
CA LEU A 68 3.92 -5.26 3.66
C LEU A 68 3.25 -4.29 4.63
N GLY A 69 2.57 -3.28 4.09
CA GLY A 69 1.99 -2.20 4.85
C GLY A 69 0.79 -2.60 5.70
N ILE A 70 0.69 -2.02 6.89
CA ILE A 70 -0.49 -2.08 7.75
C ILE A 70 -1.11 -0.71 7.86
N THR A 71 -2.43 -0.65 7.91
CA THR A 71 -3.15 0.60 8.09
C THR A 71 -4.41 0.39 8.90
N ASP A 72 -4.93 1.47 9.49
CA ASP A 72 -6.24 1.40 10.08
C ASP A 72 -7.29 1.22 8.99
N ARG A 73 -8.47 0.67 9.32
CA ARG A 73 -9.54 0.38 8.35
C ARG A 73 -10.04 1.57 7.52
N LYS A 74 -9.64 2.80 7.86
CA LYS A 74 -9.97 4.03 7.11
C LYS A 74 -8.77 4.64 6.39
N CYS A 75 -7.62 3.96 6.34
CA CYS A 75 -6.39 4.42 5.71
C CYS A 75 -5.93 5.81 6.19
N ARG A 76 -6.10 6.11 7.48
CA ARG A 76 -5.69 7.39 8.09
C ARG A 76 -4.27 7.35 8.63
N LEU A 77 -3.85 6.20 9.12
CA LEU A 77 -2.52 5.94 9.65
C LEU A 77 -1.94 4.73 8.93
N CYS A 78 -0.87 4.94 8.17
CA CYS A 78 -0.22 3.92 7.36
C CYS A 78 1.19 3.67 7.88
N PHE A 79 1.54 2.40 8.04
CA PHE A 79 2.88 1.96 8.41
C PHE A 79 3.36 0.93 7.41
N ALA A 80 4.65 0.97 7.08
CA ALA A 80 5.29 -0.06 6.28
C ALA A 80 6.76 -0.21 6.70
N PRO A 81 7.33 -1.42 6.65
CA PRO A 81 8.76 -1.61 6.78
C PRO A 81 9.52 -0.93 5.63
N ALA A 82 10.66 -0.34 5.98
CA ALA A 82 11.68 0.10 5.03
C ALA A 82 12.93 -0.75 5.26
N LEU A 83 13.41 -1.42 4.22
CA LEU A 83 14.55 -2.34 4.29
C LEU A 83 15.77 -1.73 3.60
N TRP A 84 16.97 -2.01 4.11
CA TRP A 84 18.22 -1.63 3.47
C TRP A 84 19.11 -2.84 3.29
N ASN A 85 19.75 -2.96 2.13
CA ASN A 85 20.66 -4.08 1.84
C ASN A 85 22.12 -3.75 2.18
N GLY A 86 22.43 -2.54 2.67
CA GLY A 86 23.79 -2.11 2.96
C GLY A 86 24.59 -1.63 1.75
N VAL A 87 24.03 -1.70 0.54
CA VAL A 87 24.74 -1.41 -0.73
C VAL A 87 24.11 -0.24 -1.48
N ASP A 88 22.78 -0.21 -1.57
CA ASP A 88 22.09 0.81 -2.36
C ASP A 88 22.02 2.15 -1.60
N PRO A 89 22.01 3.29 -2.30
CA PRO A 89 21.89 4.60 -1.66
C PRO A 89 20.48 4.90 -1.12
N ILE A 90 19.53 3.96 -1.25
CA ILE A 90 18.11 4.17 -0.93
C ILE A 90 17.56 3.05 -0.04
N LEU A 91 16.52 3.40 0.72
CA LEU A 91 15.69 2.44 1.43
C LEU A 91 14.68 1.79 0.48
N LYS A 92 14.41 0.51 0.72
CA LYS A 92 13.46 -0.32 -0.03
C LYS A 92 12.16 -0.36 0.77
N GLU A 93 11.28 0.57 0.44
CA GLU A 93 9.95 0.71 1.03
C GLU A 93 8.83 0.19 0.11
N ARG A 94 9.18 -0.21 -1.11
CA ARG A 94 8.29 -0.68 -2.17
C ARG A 94 8.91 -1.88 -2.88
N PHE A 95 8.08 -2.75 -3.43
CA PHE A 95 8.57 -3.79 -4.34
C PHE A 95 8.93 -3.18 -5.69
N PHE A 96 10.04 -3.66 -6.24
CA PHE A 96 10.43 -3.38 -7.61
C PHE A 96 9.97 -4.54 -8.48
N GLY A 97 9.15 -4.26 -9.49
CA GLY A 97 8.64 -5.24 -10.44
C GLY A 97 8.65 -4.61 -11.83
N LEU A 98 9.01 -5.41 -12.82
CA LEU A 98 9.26 -5.01 -14.21
C LEU A 98 8.29 -3.94 -14.69
N THR A 99 8.84 -2.88 -15.30
CA THR A 99 8.06 -1.76 -15.84
C THR A 99 6.99 -2.27 -16.80
N GLY A 100 5.83 -1.61 -16.86
CA GLY A 100 4.72 -2.02 -17.72
C GLY A 100 5.00 -2.19 -19.24
N PRO A 101 5.99 -1.53 -19.88
CA PRO A 101 6.38 -1.87 -21.24
C PRO A 101 7.34 -3.08 -21.23
N GLU A 102 6.75 -4.27 -21.24
CA GLU A 102 7.36 -5.49 -21.76
C GLU A 102 6.52 -6.04 -22.92
#